data_AF-A0A8J4A714-F1
#
_entry.id   AF-A0A8J4A714-F1
#
_cell.length_a   1.000
_cell.length_b   1.000
_cell.length_c   1.000
_cell.angle_alpha   90.00
_cell.angle_beta   90.00
_cell.angle_gamma   90.00
#
_symmetry.space_group_name_H-M   'P 1'
#
loop_
_entity.id
_entity.type
_entity.pdbx_description
1 polymer ?
#
loop_
_entity_poly.entity_id
_entity_poly.type
_entity_poly.pdbx_seq_one_letter_code
_entity_poly.pdbx_strand_id
1 'polypeptide(L)'
;MVRLVRSLLHSYGIRLPNRVRVEVTSLSHLATAARRTAHGLTITHYRSGHRGTVAAMLVAEGMPATQFGQVLAHEMGHAWLVGCPGGDRGDVEEEGLCELVASWWLTHRGGPLARHLLDGMSTNPDPVYGEGFRSAWRQAAGLTPSQIVARVSRTGSLTHGDG
;
A
#
# COMPACT_ATOMS: atom_id res chain seq x y z
N MET A 1 2.23 13.75 9.96
CA MET A 1 2.23 12.31 9.60
C MET A 1 2.50 12.08 8.11
N VAL A 2 1.68 12.60 7.19
CA VAL A 2 1.81 12.38 5.74
C VAL A 2 3.22 12.59 5.18
N ARG A 3 3.91 13.66 5.61
CA ARG A 3 5.30 13.93 5.17
C ARG A 3 6.28 12.83 5.58
N LEU A 4 6.13 12.23 6.76
CA LEU A 4 7.03 11.20 7.26
C LEU A 4 6.88 9.90 6.45
N VAL A 5 5.65 9.45 6.24
CA VAL A 5 5.35 8.27 5.41
C VAL A 5 5.89 8.48 4.00
N ARG A 6 5.60 9.65 3.41
CA ARG A 6 6.06 10.00 2.07
C ARG A 6 7.60 10.01 1.98
N SER A 7 8.28 10.64 2.93
CA SER A 7 9.75 10.68 2.98
C SER A 7 10.36 9.29 3.08
N LEU A 8 9.78 8.41 3.90
CA LEU A 8 10.22 7.02 4.01
C LEU A 8 10.06 6.28 2.68
N LEU A 9 8.86 6.30 2.09
CA LEU A 9 8.59 5.57 0.85
C LEU A 9 9.40 6.13 -0.34
N HIS A 10 9.60 7.44 -0.38
CA HIS A 10 10.50 8.08 -1.33
C HIS A 10 11.95 7.57 -1.18
N SER A 11 12.41 7.31 0.04
CA SER A 11 13.75 6.76 0.28
C SER A 11 13.91 5.33 -0.25
N TYR A 12 12.81 4.59 -0.40
CA TYR A 12 12.76 3.27 -1.03
C TYR A 12 12.49 3.33 -2.54
N GLY A 13 12.27 4.51 -3.11
CA GLY A 13 12.06 4.70 -4.54
C GLY A 13 10.58 4.73 -4.97
N ILE A 14 9.63 4.58 -4.04
CA ILE A 14 8.21 4.82 -4.36
C ILE A 14 8.02 6.32 -4.55
N ARG A 15 7.77 6.75 -5.79
CA ARG A 15 7.49 8.15 -6.13
C ARG A 15 6.11 8.23 -6.76
N LEU A 16 5.20 8.96 -6.12
CA LEU A 16 3.87 9.18 -6.68
C LEU A 16 3.96 10.19 -7.84
N PRO A 17 3.29 9.93 -8.97
CA PRO A 17 3.47 10.70 -10.20
C PRO A 17 2.97 12.15 -10.11
N ASN A 18 2.29 12.56 -9.03
CA ASN A 18 1.76 13.92 -8.82
C ASN A 18 1.70 14.30 -7.33
N ARG A 19 1.35 15.56 -7.03
CA ARG A 19 0.85 15.96 -5.69
C ARG A 19 -0.51 15.31 -5.43
N VAL A 20 -0.54 13.99 -5.24
CA VAL A 20 -1.73 13.27 -4.79
C VAL A 20 -2.11 13.83 -3.43
N ARG A 21 -3.35 14.33 -3.34
CA ARG A 21 -3.91 14.87 -2.10
C ARG A 21 -4.20 13.71 -1.16
N VAL A 22 -3.85 13.90 0.11
CA VAL A 22 -4.27 13.01 1.19
C VAL A 22 -5.30 13.78 1.98
N GLU A 23 -6.52 13.27 2.01
CA GLU A 23 -7.66 13.87 2.69
C GLU A 23 -8.02 13.01 3.89
N VAL A 24 -8.09 13.65 5.06
CA VAL A 24 -8.53 13.00 6.29
C VAL A 24 -10.05 13.13 6.35
N THR A 25 -10.75 12.03 6.58
CA THR A 25 -12.21 11.98 6.51
C THR A 25 -12.82 11.05 7.56
N SER A 26 -14.15 11.08 7.71
CA SER A 26 -14.87 10.18 8.61
C SER A 26 -14.96 8.76 8.03
N LEU A 27 -15.09 7.77 8.92
CA LEU A 27 -15.35 6.38 8.53
C LEU A 27 -16.65 6.23 7.71
N SER A 28 -17.67 7.03 8.00
CA SER A 28 -18.94 6.99 7.26
C SER A 28 -18.77 7.44 5.80
N HIS A 29 -18.03 8.53 5.57
CA HIS A 29 -17.75 9.00 4.22
C HIS A 29 -16.87 8.00 3.47
N LEU A 30 -15.84 7.45 4.12
CA LEU A 30 -15.02 6.39 3.55
C LEU A 30 -15.84 5.16 3.15
N ALA A 31 -16.73 4.70 4.03
CA ALA A 31 -17.57 3.55 3.75
C ALA A 31 -18.52 3.78 2.56
N THR A 32 -19.08 4.98 2.44
CA THR A 32 -19.88 5.37 1.27
C THR A 32 -19.04 5.39 -0.01
N ALA A 33 -17.86 5.99 0.02
CA ALA A 33 -16.98 6.11 -1.13
C ALA A 33 -16.43 4.75 -1.59
N ALA A 34 -16.00 3.91 -0.66
CA ALA A 34 -15.44 2.59 -0.93
C ALA A 34 -16.52 1.52 -1.18
N ARG A 35 -17.80 1.80 -0.85
CA ARG A 35 -18.91 0.84 -0.83
C ARG A 35 -18.65 -0.39 0.06
N ARG A 36 -17.78 -0.22 1.05
CA ARG A 36 -17.39 -1.23 2.06
C ARG A 36 -16.77 -0.51 3.24
N THR A 37 -16.73 -1.15 4.40
CA THR A 37 -15.96 -0.64 5.53
C THR A 37 -14.47 -0.60 5.15
N ALA A 38 -13.85 0.57 5.27
CA ALA A 38 -12.44 0.77 4.96
C ALA A 38 -11.86 1.88 5.83
N HIS A 39 -10.55 1.78 6.11
CA HIS A 39 -9.81 2.81 6.85
C HIS A 39 -9.07 3.77 5.90
N GLY A 40 -8.90 3.38 4.64
CA GLY A 40 -8.30 4.16 3.57
C GLY A 40 -8.96 3.85 2.23
N LEU A 41 -8.76 4.74 1.26
CA LEU A 41 -9.19 4.54 -0.12
C LEU A 41 -8.32 5.35 -1.07
N THR A 42 -7.74 4.69 -2.06
CA THR A 42 -7.08 5.33 -3.20
C THR A 42 -8.07 5.52 -4.35
N ILE A 43 -8.27 6.77 -4.76
CA ILE A 43 -9.15 7.13 -5.86
C ILE A 43 -8.33 7.23 -7.14
N THR A 44 -8.58 6.30 -8.06
CA THR A 44 -7.92 6.24 -9.37
C THR A 44 -8.94 6.43 -10.49
N HIS A 45 -8.64 7.33 -11.43
CA HIS A 45 -9.43 7.48 -12.66
C HIS A 45 -8.77 6.74 -13.81
N TYR A 46 -9.49 5.80 -14.40
CA TYR A 46 -9.07 5.11 -15.60
C TYR A 46 -9.68 5.81 -16.82
N ARG A 47 -8.83 6.20 -17.77
CA ARG A 47 -9.28 6.68 -19.08
C ARG A 47 -9.04 5.55 -20.09
N SER A 48 -10.01 5.31 -20.97
CA SER A 48 -9.92 4.24 -21.97
C SER A 48 -8.57 4.30 -22.72
N GLY A 49 -7.87 3.17 -22.79
CA GLY A 49 -6.56 3.04 -23.43
C GLY A 49 -5.37 3.68 -22.72
N HIS A 50 -5.54 4.22 -21.50
CA HIS A 50 -4.47 4.89 -20.74
C HIS A 50 -4.28 4.25 -19.36
N ARG A 51 -3.07 4.39 -18.82
CA ARG A 51 -2.80 4.06 -17.40
C ARG A 51 -3.68 4.92 -16.49
N GLY A 52 -4.12 4.33 -15.37
CA GLY A 52 -4.90 5.04 -14.35
C GLY A 52 -4.18 6.28 -13.84
N THR A 53 -4.93 7.30 -13.44
CA THR A 53 -4.39 8.49 -12.79
C THR A 53 -4.94 8.58 -11.37
N VAL A 54 -4.04 8.58 -10.38
CA VAL A 54 -4.40 8.72 -8.97
C VAL A 54 -4.82 10.18 -8.70
N ALA A 55 -6.06 10.37 -8.25
CA ALA A 55 -6.61 11.69 -7.90
C ALA A 55 -6.34 12.05 -6.44
N ALA A 56 -6.71 11.16 -5.52
CA ALA A 56 -6.67 11.41 -4.08
C ALA A 56 -6.54 10.11 -3.28
N MET A 57 -6.15 10.24 -2.02
CA MET A 57 -6.24 9.21 -1.00
C MET A 57 -7.10 9.73 0.14
N LEU A 58 -8.12 8.97 0.52
CA LEU A 58 -8.89 9.21 1.72
C LEU A 58 -8.33 8.34 2.85
N VAL A 59 -8.18 8.90 4.05
CA VAL A 59 -7.74 8.13 5.24
C VAL A 59 -8.62 8.52 6.42
N ALA A 60 -9.08 7.52 7.18
CA ALA A 60 -9.97 7.74 8.31
C ALA A 60 -9.29 8.56 9.42
N GLU A 61 -10.05 9.45 10.04
CA GLU A 61 -9.64 10.18 11.23
C GLU A 61 -9.74 9.33 12.50
N GLY A 62 -9.22 9.85 13.62
CA GLY A 62 -9.37 9.23 14.94
C GLY A 62 -8.43 8.05 15.25
N MET A 63 -7.66 7.57 14.28
CA MET A 63 -6.68 6.50 14.50
C MET A 63 -5.40 7.00 15.18
N PRO A 64 -4.71 6.16 15.99
CA PRO A 64 -3.37 6.44 16.46
C PRO A 64 -2.41 6.75 15.30
N ALA A 65 -1.47 7.66 15.53
CA ALA A 65 -0.54 8.13 14.50
C ALA A 65 0.22 6.99 13.77
N THR A 66 0.58 5.92 14.48
CA THR A 66 1.23 4.73 13.91
C THR A 66 0.31 4.00 12.91
N GLN A 67 -0.94 3.73 13.31
CA GLN A 67 -1.94 3.07 12.47
C GLN A 67 -2.35 3.95 11.28
N PHE A 68 -2.52 5.26 11.50
CA PHE A 68 -2.75 6.20 10.40
C PHE A 68 -1.65 6.12 9.35
N GLY A 69 -0.38 6.08 9.79
CA GLY A 69 0.74 5.96 8.86
C GLY A 69 0.80 4.62 8.14
N GLN A 70 0.36 3.52 8.77
CA GLN A 70 0.24 2.20 8.15
C GLN A 70 -0.79 2.24 7.01
N VAL A 71 -2.00 2.72 7.31
CA VAL A 71 -3.06 2.87 6.30
C VAL A 71 -2.60 3.77 5.17
N LEU A 72 -1.97 4.91 5.49
CA LEU A 72 -1.46 5.79 4.45
C LEU A 72 -0.37 5.14 3.60
N ALA A 73 0.53 4.35 4.19
CA ALA A 73 1.55 3.63 3.44
C ALA A 73 0.95 2.58 2.51
N HIS A 74 -0.10 1.87 2.97
CA HIS A 74 -0.89 0.95 2.17
C HIS A 74 -1.51 1.65 0.94
N GLU A 75 -2.21 2.78 1.15
CA GLU A 75 -2.80 3.56 0.04
C GLU A 75 -1.74 4.11 -0.92
N MET A 76 -0.58 4.54 -0.40
CA MET A 76 0.55 4.92 -1.25
C MET A 76 1.10 3.75 -2.07
N GLY A 77 0.94 2.52 -1.58
CA GLY A 77 1.19 1.28 -2.33
C GLY A 77 0.28 1.19 -3.56
N HIS A 78 -1.04 1.28 -3.40
CA HIS A 78 -1.97 1.24 -4.53
C HIS A 78 -1.65 2.34 -5.55
N ALA A 79 -1.45 3.57 -5.09
CA ALA A 79 -1.14 4.68 -5.97
C ALA A 79 0.19 4.53 -6.73
N TRP A 80 1.16 3.84 -6.14
CA TRP A 80 2.39 3.47 -6.81
C TRP A 80 2.17 2.38 -7.87
N LEU A 81 1.39 1.34 -7.56
CA LEU A 81 1.12 0.23 -8.47
C LEU A 81 0.35 0.63 -9.73
N VAL A 82 -0.46 1.70 -9.68
CA VAL A 82 -1.08 2.32 -10.86
C VAL A 82 -0.03 2.74 -11.91
N GLY A 83 1.17 3.14 -11.47
CA GLY A 83 2.29 3.50 -12.33
C GLY A 83 3.12 2.32 -12.83
N CYS A 84 3.03 1.16 -12.17
CA CYS A 84 3.82 -0.03 -12.49
C CYS A 84 3.25 -0.79 -13.71
N PRO A 85 4.07 -1.48 -14.53
CA PRO A 85 3.58 -2.41 -15.56
C PRO A 85 2.81 -3.58 -14.90
N GLY A 86 2.10 -4.43 -15.63
CA GLY A 86 1.43 -5.61 -15.03
C GLY A 86 -0.09 -5.68 -15.14
N GLY A 87 -0.74 -4.70 -15.79
CA GLY A 87 -2.16 -4.80 -16.16
C GLY A 87 -3.09 -5.09 -14.98
N ASP A 88 -4.05 -6.00 -15.21
CA ASP A 88 -5.00 -6.53 -14.24
C ASP A 88 -4.28 -7.49 -13.28
N ARG A 89 -3.69 -6.95 -12.21
CA ARG A 89 -3.19 -7.77 -11.11
C ARG A 89 -4.37 -8.36 -10.36
N GLY A 90 -4.24 -9.60 -9.91
CA GLY A 90 -5.22 -10.17 -8.98
C GLY A 90 -5.17 -9.45 -7.62
N ASP A 91 -6.33 -9.34 -6.97
CA ASP A 91 -6.49 -8.67 -5.67
C ASP A 91 -5.48 -9.14 -4.63
N VAL A 92 -5.17 -10.44 -4.58
CA VAL A 92 -4.21 -11.03 -3.63
C VAL A 92 -2.79 -10.49 -3.83
N GLU A 93 -2.35 -10.29 -5.08
CA GLU A 93 -1.02 -9.75 -5.37
C GLU A 93 -0.96 -8.25 -5.08
N GLU A 94 -1.99 -7.50 -5.50
CA GLU A 94 -2.07 -6.06 -5.27
C GLU A 94 -2.12 -5.74 -3.78
N GLU A 95 -3.04 -6.36 -3.04
CA GLU A 95 -3.17 -6.13 -1.60
C GLU A 95 -1.95 -6.65 -0.84
N GLY A 96 -1.35 -7.76 -1.27
CA GLY A 96 -0.11 -8.26 -0.70
C GLY A 96 1.06 -7.29 -0.82
N LEU A 97 1.20 -6.63 -1.98
CA LEU A 97 2.18 -5.57 -2.20
C LEU A 97 1.88 -4.35 -1.31
N CYS A 98 0.62 -3.91 -1.22
CA CYS A 98 0.23 -2.78 -0.40
C CYS A 98 0.45 -3.03 1.10
N GLU A 99 0.12 -4.22 1.60
CA GLU A 99 0.43 -4.67 2.96
C GLU A 99 1.95 -4.73 3.19
N LEU A 100 2.74 -5.18 2.21
CA LEU A 100 4.20 -5.16 2.32
C LEU A 100 4.73 -3.72 2.46
N VAL A 101 4.21 -2.76 1.68
CA VAL A 101 4.56 -1.33 1.83
C VAL A 101 4.15 -0.80 3.22
N ALA A 102 2.97 -1.17 3.71
CA ALA A 102 2.50 -0.80 5.03
C ALA A 102 3.41 -1.34 6.16
N SER A 103 3.91 -2.57 6.00
CA SER A 103 4.83 -3.20 6.93
C SER A 103 6.16 -2.43 7.06
N TRP A 104 6.63 -1.80 5.99
CA TRP A 104 7.87 -1.00 6.03
C TRP A 104 7.72 0.23 6.91
N TRP A 105 6.55 0.88 6.84
CA TRP A 105 6.23 1.97 7.76
C TRP A 105 6.21 1.51 9.21
N LEU A 106 5.51 0.41 9.50
CA LEU A 106 5.43 -0.12 10.86
C LEU A 106 6.82 -0.52 11.41
N THR A 107 7.62 -1.18 10.58
CA THR A 107 9.00 -1.57 10.91
C THR A 107 9.86 -0.33 11.20
N HIS A 108 9.77 0.71 10.36
CA HIS A 108 10.47 1.96 10.57
C HIS A 108 10.01 2.72 11.83
N ARG A 109 8.69 2.72 12.10
CA ARG A 109 8.13 3.39 13.28
C ARG A 109 8.52 2.74 14.58
N GLY A 110 8.53 1.41 14.61
CA GLY A 110 8.78 0.63 15.81
C GLY A 110 7.80 0.93 16.96
N GLY A 111 8.14 0.44 18.14
CA GLY A 111 7.33 0.57 19.36
C GLY A 111 6.21 -0.47 19.47
N PRO A 112 5.52 -0.51 20.63
CA PRO A 112 4.59 -1.60 20.96
C PRO A 112 3.41 -1.71 20.00
N LEU A 113 2.80 -0.58 19.63
CA LEU A 113 1.67 -0.57 18.70
C LEU A 113 2.09 -1.03 17.30
N ALA A 114 3.25 -0.62 16.80
CA ALA A 114 3.69 -1.05 15.47
C ALA A 114 3.97 -2.55 15.43
N ARG A 115 4.55 -3.10 16.50
CA ARG A 115 4.75 -4.55 16.64
C ARG A 115 3.43 -5.30 16.66
N HIS A 116 2.46 -4.84 17.47
CA HIS A 116 1.13 -5.44 17.52
C HIS A 116 0.43 -5.44 16.16
N LEU A 117 0.54 -4.34 15.40
CA LEU A 117 -0.03 -4.25 14.04
C LEU A 117 0.69 -5.18 13.05
N LEU A 118 2.02 -5.29 13.10
CA LEU A 118 2.79 -6.24 12.29
C LEU A 118 2.43 -7.70 12.59
N ASP A 119 2.30 -8.04 13.87
CA ASP A 119 1.89 -9.37 14.31
C ASP A 119 0.50 -9.68 13.72
N GLY A 120 -0.44 -8.73 13.84
CA GLY A 120 -1.79 -8.84 13.29
C GLY A 120 -1.82 -9.04 11.76
N MET A 121 -0.97 -8.32 11.01
CA MET A 121 -0.82 -8.53 9.56
C MET A 121 -0.35 -9.96 9.25
N SER A 122 0.64 -10.46 10.00
CA SER A 122 1.23 -11.80 9.77
C SER A 122 0.23 -12.94 10.05
N THR A 123 -0.65 -12.73 11.03
CA THR A 123 -1.66 -13.71 11.46
C THR A 123 -3.06 -13.46 10.90
N ASN A 124 -3.24 -12.46 10.02
CA ASN A 124 -4.55 -12.15 9.45
C ASN A 124 -5.08 -13.36 8.65
N PRO A 125 -6.26 -13.93 9.00
CA PRO A 125 -6.80 -15.09 8.30
C PRO A 125 -7.46 -14.75 6.96
N ASP A 126 -7.59 -13.47 6.63
CA ASP A 126 -8.22 -13.02 5.38
C ASP A 126 -7.47 -13.58 4.15
N PRO A 127 -8.18 -14.18 3.17
CA PRO A 127 -7.57 -14.82 2.01
C PRO A 127 -6.98 -13.84 0.99
N VAL A 128 -7.30 -12.55 1.09
CA VAL A 128 -6.74 -11.51 0.20
C VAL A 128 -5.64 -10.75 0.94
N TYR A 129 -5.98 -10.14 2.07
CA TYR A 129 -5.05 -9.30 2.82
C TYR A 129 -3.98 -10.13 3.54
N GLY A 130 -4.40 -11.17 4.27
CA GLY A 130 -3.51 -12.00 5.07
C GLY A 130 -2.63 -12.92 4.22
N GLU A 131 -3.24 -13.67 3.29
CA GLU A 131 -2.46 -14.50 2.37
C GLU A 131 -1.61 -13.68 1.42
N GLY A 132 -2.14 -12.55 0.90
CA GLY A 132 -1.39 -11.61 0.08
C GLY A 132 -0.14 -11.11 0.79
N PHE A 133 -0.27 -10.62 2.03
CA PHE A 133 0.88 -10.17 2.82
C PHE A 133 1.91 -11.28 3.04
N ARG A 134 1.49 -12.47 3.47
CA ARG A 134 2.41 -13.60 3.70
C ARG A 134 3.09 -14.06 2.40
N SER A 135 2.39 -14.00 1.27
CA SER A 135 2.96 -14.30 -0.05
C SER A 135 4.01 -13.27 -0.45
N ALA A 136 3.66 -11.99 -0.42
CA ALA A 136 4.56 -10.89 -0.75
C ALA A 136 5.80 -10.87 0.16
N TRP A 137 5.62 -11.08 1.48
CA TRP A 137 6.71 -11.17 2.44
C TRP A 137 7.68 -12.32 2.12
N ARG A 138 7.18 -13.52 1.79
CA ARG A 138 8.03 -14.66 1.40
C ARG A 138 8.81 -14.37 0.11
N GLN A 139 8.16 -13.76 -0.88
CA GLN A 139 8.80 -13.41 -2.15
C GLN A 139 9.83 -12.28 -2.00
N ALA A 140 9.62 -11.39 -1.03
CA ALA A 140 10.53 -10.30 -0.68
C ALA A 140 11.74 -10.76 0.16
N ALA A 141 11.80 -12.03 0.59
CA ALA A 141 12.85 -12.52 1.46
C ALA A 141 14.25 -12.28 0.85
N GLY A 142 15.14 -11.66 1.64
CA GLY A 142 16.50 -11.34 1.20
C GLY A 142 16.62 -10.07 0.33
N LEU A 143 15.52 -9.39 0.03
CA LEU A 143 15.53 -8.13 -0.71
C LEU A 143 15.30 -6.93 0.22
N THR A 144 15.99 -5.83 -0.05
CA THR A 144 15.69 -4.54 0.57
C THR A 144 14.42 -3.92 -0.05
N PRO A 145 13.72 -3.01 0.66
CA PRO A 145 12.59 -2.27 0.08
C PRO A 145 12.92 -1.62 -1.26
N SER A 146 14.11 -1.02 -1.41
CA SER A 146 14.51 -0.40 -2.68
C SER A 146 14.68 -1.40 -3.82
N GLN A 147 15.18 -2.60 -3.55
CA GLN A 147 15.30 -3.66 -4.56
C GLN A 147 13.92 -4.19 -4.99
N ILE A 148 13.00 -4.33 -4.03
CA ILE A 148 11.60 -4.72 -4.27
C ILE A 148 10.92 -3.68 -5.15
N VAL A 149 10.98 -2.40 -4.76
CA VAL A 149 10.39 -1.30 -5.51
C VAL A 149 10.96 -1.22 -6.93
N ALA A 150 12.28 -1.33 -7.08
CA ALA A 150 12.92 -1.33 -8.39
C ALA A 150 12.50 -2.52 -9.27
N ARG A 151 12.26 -3.70 -8.67
CA ARG A 151 11.77 -4.88 -9.36
C ARG A 151 10.33 -4.67 -9.84
N VAL A 152 9.41 -4.41 -8.92
CA VAL A 152 7.98 -4.24 -9.23
C VAL A 152 7.73 -3.08 -10.18
N SER A 153 8.47 -1.97 -10.06
CA SER A 153 8.36 -0.85 -11.00
C SER A 153 8.79 -1.21 -12.43
N ARG A 154 9.64 -2.25 -12.59
CA ARG A 154 10.14 -2.71 -13.89
C ARG A 154 9.28 -3.83 -14.48
N THR A 155 8.88 -4.79 -13.67
CA THR A 155 8.23 -6.04 -14.12
C THR A 155 6.74 -6.07 -13.83
N GLY A 156 6.29 -5.29 -12.85
CA GLY A 156 4.92 -5.30 -12.36
C GLY A 156 4.67 -6.31 -11.25
N SER A 157 5.59 -7.23 -11.00
CA SER A 157 5.42 -8.32 -10.04
C SER A 157 6.67 -8.52 -9.17
N LEU A 158 6.46 -9.13 -7.99
CA LEU A 158 7.54 -9.57 -7.11
C LEU A 158 8.21 -10.86 -7.56
N THR A 159 7.49 -11.70 -8.29
CA THR A 159 8.02 -12.97 -8.80
C THR A 159 9.07 -12.72 -9.88
N HIS A 160 10.02 -13.64 -9.99
CA HIS A 160 10.78 -13.75 -11.21
C HIS A 160 9.79 -14.20 -12.30
N GLY A 161 9.64 -13.39 -13.35
CA GLY A 161 8.94 -13.83 -14.54
C GLY A 161 9.76 -14.94 -15.19
N ASP A 162 9.46 -16.18 -14.83
CA ASP A 162 9.65 -17.26 -15.76
C ASP A 162 8.51 -17.11 -16.76
N GLY A 163 8.86 -16.64 -17.95
CA GLY A 163 7.93 -16.34 -19.04
C GLY A 163 7.19 -17.56 -19.58
#